data_AF-A0A6L9QQ56-F1
#
_entry.id   AF-A0A6L9QQ56-F1
#
_cell.length_a   1.000
_cell.length_b   1.000
_cell.length_c   1.000
_cell.angle_alpha   90.00
_cell.angle_beta   90.00
_cell.angle_gamma   90.00
#
_symmetry.space_group_name_H-M   'P 1'
#
loop_
_entity.id
_entity.type
_entity.pdbx_description
1 polymer ?
#
loop_
_entity_poly.entity_id
_entity_poly.type
_entity_poly.pdbx_seq_one_letter_code
_entity_poly.pdbx_strand_id
1 'polypeptide(L)'
;MTDAAPRAAPAGTAPAAPRARRPRRAFRIVLVALLVAAGAVIAVDRAAEKDVTVSRVEKPDSVEYEAGNARYVGLIRASSRVFGRYRGHYVYVGDDPELSYGRFEYLRPNTGVRLRIETVKWEQDGVRVVFNSGHELFVPARYRDGGR
;
A
#
# COMPACT_ATOMS: atom_id res chain seq x y z
N MET A 1 24.23 -92.24 31.03
CA MET A 1 23.23 -91.26 31.51
C MET A 1 23.61 -89.93 30.91
N THR A 2 22.97 -89.56 29.80
CA THR A 2 23.31 -88.36 29.03
C THR A 2 22.07 -87.49 29.01
N ASP A 3 22.13 -86.40 29.77
CA ASP A 3 21.05 -85.42 29.92
C ASP A 3 21.01 -84.52 28.69
N ALA A 4 19.90 -84.53 27.96
CA ALA A 4 19.72 -83.80 26.72
C ALA A 4 19.15 -82.40 27.02
N ALA A 5 19.96 -81.37 26.82
CA ALA A 5 19.54 -79.98 26.98
C ALA A 5 18.39 -79.60 26.02
N PRO A 6 17.42 -78.77 26.45
CA PRO A 6 16.28 -78.39 25.63
C PRO A 6 16.68 -77.39 24.53
N ARG A 7 16.25 -77.69 23.31
CA ARG A 7 16.46 -76.88 22.11
C ARG A 7 15.58 -75.62 22.18
N ALA A 8 16.20 -74.44 22.23
CA ALA A 8 15.48 -73.17 22.17
C ALA A 8 14.71 -73.02 20.85
N ALA A 9 13.44 -72.64 20.93
CA ALA A 9 12.58 -72.39 19.79
C ALA A 9 13.05 -71.16 18.98
N PRO A 10 12.89 -71.14 17.65
CA PRO A 10 13.27 -70.00 16.84
C PRO A 10 12.38 -68.80 17.19
N ALA A 11 13.02 -67.67 17.51
CA ALA A 11 12.36 -66.40 17.76
C ALA A 11 11.49 -66.01 16.56
N GLY A 12 10.17 -65.91 16.78
CA GLY A 12 9.22 -65.47 15.78
C GLY A 12 9.63 -64.13 15.18
N THR A 13 9.69 -64.08 13.85
CA THR A 13 9.94 -62.85 13.11
C THR A 13 8.79 -61.87 13.39
N ALA A 14 9.07 -60.80 14.14
CA ALA A 14 8.09 -59.76 14.40
C ALA A 14 7.62 -59.13 13.06
N PRO A 15 6.31 -58.92 12.86
CA PRO A 15 5.81 -58.29 11.64
C PRO A 15 6.36 -56.87 11.53
N ALA A 16 6.99 -56.56 10.39
CA ALA A 16 7.52 -55.24 10.10
C ALA A 16 6.36 -54.21 10.10
N ALA A 17 6.42 -53.24 11.02
CA ALA A 17 5.44 -52.16 11.08
C ALA A 17 5.40 -51.39 9.74
N PRO A 18 4.20 -51.08 9.21
CA PRO A 18 4.09 -50.33 7.96
C PRO A 18 4.70 -48.93 8.15
N ARG A 19 5.79 -48.66 7.45
CA ARG A 19 6.41 -47.33 7.41
C ARG A 19 5.40 -46.36 6.78
N ALA A 20 4.73 -45.58 7.60
CA ALA A 20 3.86 -44.49 7.16
C ALA A 20 4.67 -43.55 6.25
N ARG A 21 4.43 -43.65 4.93
CA ARG A 21 5.03 -42.76 3.94
C ARG A 21 4.47 -41.36 4.22
N ARG A 22 5.23 -40.55 4.97
CA ARG A 22 4.87 -39.15 5.27
C ARG A 22 4.52 -38.45 3.95
N PRO A 23 3.33 -37.83 3.83
CA PRO A 23 2.81 -37.33 2.57
C PRO A 23 3.50 -36.01 2.20
N ARG A 24 4.77 -36.08 1.78
CA ARG A 24 5.56 -34.95 1.30
C ARG A 24 4.86 -34.17 0.18
N ARG A 25 3.97 -34.83 -0.58
CA ARG A 25 3.13 -34.21 -1.62
C ARG A 25 2.02 -33.32 -1.02
N ALA A 26 1.32 -33.79 0.02
CA ALA A 26 0.30 -32.99 0.69
C ALA A 26 0.93 -31.74 1.34
N PHE A 27 2.10 -31.89 1.96
CA PHE A 27 2.84 -30.74 2.51
C PHE A 27 3.21 -29.72 1.43
N ARG A 28 3.68 -30.16 0.25
CA ARG A 28 3.99 -29.27 -0.86
C ARG A 28 2.75 -28.55 -1.40
N ILE A 29 1.63 -29.24 -1.52
CA ILE A 29 0.36 -28.65 -1.97
C ILE A 29 -0.09 -27.56 -1.00
N VAL A 30 -0.05 -27.84 0.31
CA VAL A 30 -0.39 -26.86 1.36
C VAL A 30 0.55 -25.67 1.32
N LEU A 31 1.85 -25.89 1.17
CA LEU A 31 2.83 -24.81 1.08
C LEU A 31 2.60 -23.92 -0.15
N VAL A 32 2.37 -24.51 -1.32
CA VAL A 32 2.07 -23.77 -2.55
C VAL A 32 0.77 -22.98 -2.40
N ALA A 33 -0.28 -23.58 -1.84
CA ALA A 33 -1.54 -22.89 -1.58
C ALA A 33 -1.35 -21.69 -0.64
N LEU A 34 -0.55 -21.83 0.41
CA LEU A 34 -0.20 -20.73 1.33
C LEU A 34 0.55 -19.61 0.63
N LEU A 35 1.53 -19.93 -0.23
CA LEU A 35 2.29 -18.93 -0.98
C LEU A 35 1.40 -18.18 -1.99
N VAL A 36 0.49 -18.88 -2.67
CA VAL A 36 -0.48 -18.26 -3.58
C VAL A 36 -1.44 -17.34 -2.81
N ALA A 37 -1.97 -17.80 -1.67
CA ALA A 37 -2.84 -16.99 -0.83
C ALA A 37 -2.10 -15.73 -0.31
N ALA A 38 -0.87 -15.88 0.18
CA ALA A 38 -0.05 -14.75 0.62
C ALA A 38 0.24 -13.78 -0.54
N GLY A 39 0.56 -14.29 -1.73
CA GLY A 39 0.75 -13.49 -2.93
C GLY A 39 -0.50 -12.69 -3.31
N ALA A 40 -1.67 -13.33 -3.26
CA ALA A 40 -2.95 -12.67 -3.51
C ALA A 40 -3.25 -11.55 -2.50
N VAL A 41 -3.01 -11.79 -1.21
CA VAL A 41 -3.17 -10.75 -0.16
C VAL A 41 -2.24 -9.57 -0.41
N ILE A 42 -0.97 -9.81 -0.75
CA ILE A 42 0.00 -8.74 -1.06
C ILE A 42 -0.42 -7.97 -2.31
N ALA A 43 -0.94 -8.64 -3.34
CA ALA A 43 -1.42 -7.99 -4.55
C ALA A 43 -2.64 -7.10 -4.27
N VAL A 44 -3.61 -7.59 -3.48
CA VAL A 44 -4.80 -6.84 -3.06
C VAL A 44 -4.42 -5.63 -2.20
N ASP A 45 -3.49 -5.77 -1.24
CA ASP A 45 -3.02 -4.63 -0.44
C ASP A 45 -2.35 -3.55 -1.29
N ARG A 46 -1.63 -3.95 -2.34
CA ARG A 46 -1.02 -3.00 -3.28
C ARG A 46 -2.04 -2.25 -4.11
N ALA A 47 -3.15 -2.91 -4.49
CA ALA A 47 -4.20 -2.31 -5.30
C ALA A 47 -5.18 -1.45 -4.50
N ALA A 48 -5.39 -1.78 -3.21
CA ALA A 48 -6.30 -1.06 -2.35
C ALA A 48 -5.59 0.11 -1.67
N GLU A 49 -5.64 1.29 -2.30
CA GLU A 49 -5.19 2.55 -1.70
C GLU A 49 -6.27 3.11 -0.76
N LYS A 50 -5.83 3.66 0.36
CA LYS A 50 -6.66 4.43 1.30
C LYS A 50 -6.09 5.84 1.34
N ASP A 51 -6.93 6.75 0.87
CA ASP A 51 -6.65 8.18 0.85
C ASP A 51 -7.25 8.85 2.07
N VAL A 52 -6.42 9.61 2.78
CA VAL A 52 -6.85 10.42 3.91
C VAL A 52 -6.47 11.86 3.62
N THR A 53 -7.47 12.73 3.51
CA THR A 53 -7.27 14.17 3.41
C THR A 53 -6.61 14.69 4.67
N VAL A 54 -5.44 15.30 4.52
CA VAL A 54 -4.63 15.87 5.62
C VAL A 54 -4.90 17.35 5.79
N SER A 55 -5.06 18.08 4.68
CA SER A 55 -5.30 19.52 4.68
C SER A 55 -5.99 19.93 3.38
N ARG A 56 -6.79 20.99 3.46
CA ARG A 56 -7.46 21.60 2.31
C ARG A 56 -7.48 23.12 2.50
N VAL A 57 -7.18 23.84 1.42
CA VAL A 57 -7.23 25.30 1.36
C VAL A 57 -8.05 25.70 0.15
N GLU A 58 -9.00 26.61 0.36
CA GLU A 58 -9.84 27.17 -0.70
C GLU A 58 -9.20 28.45 -1.26
N LYS A 59 -9.42 28.68 -2.56
CA LYS A 59 -9.01 29.89 -3.27
C LYS A 59 -9.83 31.09 -2.75
N PRO A 60 -9.18 32.22 -2.41
CA PRO A 60 -9.90 33.46 -2.12
C PRO A 60 -10.66 33.96 -3.34
N ASP A 61 -11.83 34.57 -3.13
CA ASP A 61 -12.65 35.16 -4.21
C ASP A 61 -11.94 36.31 -4.94
N SER A 62 -10.89 36.90 -4.35
CA SER A 62 -10.09 37.96 -4.95
C SER A 62 -9.16 37.51 -6.09
N VAL A 63 -9.04 36.19 -6.32
CA VAL A 63 -8.18 35.64 -7.37
C VAL A 63 -9.01 34.97 -8.46
N GLU A 64 -9.23 35.71 -9.53
CA GLU A 64 -9.79 35.18 -10.77
C GLU A 64 -8.66 34.78 -11.73
N TYR A 65 -8.85 33.65 -12.40
CA TYR A 65 -7.95 33.17 -13.44
C TYR A 65 -8.69 33.23 -14.78
N GLU A 66 -7.98 33.63 -15.83
CA GLU A 66 -8.56 33.67 -17.19
C GLU A 66 -8.86 32.26 -17.74
N ALA A 67 -8.13 31.25 -17.27
CA ALA A 67 -8.30 29.86 -17.68
C ALA A 67 -8.17 28.93 -16.46
N GLY A 68 -9.21 28.15 -16.20
CA GLY A 68 -9.24 27.13 -15.17
C GLY A 68 -10.05 27.54 -13.94
N ASN A 69 -10.76 26.56 -13.40
CA ASN A 69 -11.71 26.76 -12.31
C ASN A 69 -11.08 26.51 -10.92
N ALA A 70 -9.80 26.07 -10.85
CA ALA A 70 -9.20 25.48 -9.66
C ALA A 70 -9.48 26.29 -8.39
N ARG A 71 -10.28 25.70 -7.50
CA ARG A 71 -10.80 26.33 -6.28
C ARG A 71 -10.19 25.76 -5.01
N TYR A 72 -9.65 24.56 -5.07
CA TYR A 72 -9.14 23.84 -3.90
C TYR A 72 -7.71 23.35 -4.13
N VAL A 73 -6.91 23.48 -3.08
CA VAL A 73 -5.62 22.80 -2.92
C VAL A 73 -5.75 21.84 -1.75
N GLY A 74 -5.49 20.56 -2.00
CA GLY A 74 -5.56 19.51 -1.00
C GLY A 74 -4.23 18.81 -0.82
N LEU A 75 -3.97 18.33 0.39
CA LEU A 75 -2.90 17.36 0.67
C LEU A 75 -3.54 16.06 1.11
N ILE A 76 -3.31 15.01 0.34
CA ILE A 76 -3.85 13.68 0.57
C ILE A 76 -2.70 12.78 1.00
N ARG A 77 -2.90 12.01 2.07
CA ARG A 77 -1.97 10.98 2.51
C ARG A 77 -2.45 9.63 2.02
N ALA A 78 -1.62 8.98 1.22
CA ALA A 78 -1.89 7.66 0.73
C ALA A 78 -1.26 6.57 1.61
N SER A 79 -2.06 5.55 1.87
CA SER A 79 -1.68 4.38 2.64
C SER A 79 -2.30 3.11 2.05
N SER A 80 -1.65 1.96 2.20
CA SER A 80 -2.27 0.71 1.78
C SER A 80 -3.41 0.33 2.73
N ARG A 81 -4.51 -0.20 2.19
CA ARG A 81 -5.73 -0.47 2.97
C ARG A 81 -5.59 -1.63 3.94
N VAL A 82 -4.81 -2.66 3.59
CA VAL A 82 -4.74 -3.91 4.37
C VAL A 82 -3.63 -3.83 5.42
N PHE A 83 -2.44 -3.35 5.05
CA PHE A 83 -1.29 -3.24 5.95
C PHE A 83 -1.05 -1.83 6.49
N GLY A 84 -1.84 -0.82 6.09
CA GLY A 84 -1.68 0.56 6.55
C GLY A 84 -0.35 1.20 6.12
N ARG A 85 0.35 0.62 5.13
CA ARG A 85 1.71 1.03 4.77
C ARG A 85 1.65 2.39 4.08
N TYR A 86 2.37 3.37 4.63
CA TYR A 86 2.51 4.69 4.03
C TYR A 86 3.11 4.60 2.61
N ARG A 87 2.46 5.24 1.64
CA ARG A 87 2.85 5.25 0.22
C ARG A 87 3.36 6.59 -0.27
N GLY A 88 2.93 7.69 0.35
CA GLY A 88 3.33 9.03 -0.03
C GLY A 88 2.26 10.06 0.31
N HIS A 89 2.47 11.27 -0.18
CA HIS A 89 1.44 12.29 -0.21
C HIS A 89 1.15 12.69 -1.67
N TYR A 90 -0.08 13.08 -1.93
CA TYR A 90 -0.49 13.71 -3.18
C TYR A 90 -0.93 15.14 -2.90
N VAL A 91 -0.54 16.06 -3.78
CA VAL A 91 -1.09 17.41 -3.79
C VAL A 91 -2.17 17.46 -4.84
N TYR A 92 -3.39 17.75 -4.40
CA TYR A 92 -4.53 17.99 -5.26
C TYR A 92 -4.61 19.47 -5.60
N VAL A 93 -4.88 19.79 -6.87
CA VAL A 93 -5.30 21.13 -7.31
C VAL A 93 -6.45 20.97 -8.30
N GLY A 94 -7.61 21.55 -7.99
CA GLY A 94 -8.81 21.44 -8.82
C GLY A 94 -10.07 22.02 -8.17
N ASP A 95 -11.24 21.64 -8.66
CA ASP A 95 -12.53 22.26 -8.32
C ASP A 95 -13.37 21.42 -7.37
N ASP A 96 -13.02 20.15 -7.23
CA ASP A 96 -13.81 19.21 -6.45
C ASP A 96 -13.50 19.40 -4.95
N PRO A 97 -14.49 19.82 -4.14
CA PRO A 97 -14.31 19.97 -2.71
C PRO A 97 -14.00 18.64 -1.99
N GLU A 98 -14.37 17.50 -2.59
CA GLU A 98 -14.09 16.16 -2.07
C GLU A 98 -12.67 15.69 -2.40
N LEU A 99 -11.94 16.41 -3.27
CA LEU A 99 -10.60 16.06 -3.73
C LEU A 99 -10.54 14.67 -4.41
N SER A 100 -11.68 14.21 -4.94
CA SER A 100 -11.86 12.89 -5.53
C SER A 100 -11.52 12.88 -7.02
N TYR A 101 -11.72 14.02 -7.68
CA TYR A 101 -11.50 14.17 -9.11
C TYR A 101 -10.75 15.46 -9.46
N GLY A 102 -9.67 15.31 -10.23
CA GLY A 102 -8.82 16.43 -10.65
C GLY A 102 -7.37 16.00 -10.82
N ARG A 103 -6.44 16.93 -10.62
CA ARG A 103 -5.01 16.66 -10.78
C ARG A 103 -4.34 16.37 -9.45
N PHE A 104 -3.54 15.31 -9.45
CA PHE A 104 -2.75 14.86 -8.30
C PHE A 104 -1.27 14.87 -8.67
N GLU A 105 -0.48 15.66 -7.94
CA GLU A 105 0.97 15.66 -8.05
C GLU A 105 1.54 14.79 -6.93
N TYR A 106 2.26 13.71 -7.29
CA TYR A 106 2.81 12.78 -6.32
C TYR A 106 4.07 13.35 -5.66
N LEU A 107 4.03 13.47 -4.33
CA LEU A 107 5.20 13.77 -3.52
C LEU A 107 5.86 12.46 -3.11
N ARG A 108 7.12 12.28 -3.51
CA ARG A 108 7.91 11.10 -3.17
C ARG A 108 7.84 10.80 -1.68
N PRO A 109 7.84 9.52 -1.29
CA PRO A 109 7.68 9.16 0.10
C PRO A 109 8.95 9.53 0.86
N ASN A 110 8.94 10.67 1.53
CA ASN A 110 9.95 10.99 2.51
C ASN A 110 9.58 10.27 3.82
N THR A 111 10.36 9.27 4.20
CA THR A 111 10.04 8.39 5.33
C THR A 111 10.14 9.18 6.64
N GLY A 112 9.00 9.49 7.25
CA GLY A 112 8.92 10.01 8.63
C GLY A 112 8.32 11.41 8.79
N VAL A 113 8.23 12.21 7.73
CA VAL A 113 7.69 13.57 7.83
C VAL A 113 6.18 13.57 7.59
N ARG A 114 5.41 14.03 8.59
CA ARG A 114 3.99 14.38 8.39
C ARG A 114 3.93 15.73 7.71
N LEU A 115 3.80 15.71 6.39
CA LEU A 115 3.58 16.92 5.60
C LEU A 115 2.22 17.51 5.93
N ARG A 116 2.19 18.83 6.08
CA ARG A 116 0.98 19.64 6.16
C ARG A 116 1.17 20.85 5.28
N ILE A 117 0.10 21.31 4.64
CA ILE A 117 0.10 22.61 3.98
C ILE A 117 0.24 23.67 5.07
N GLU A 118 1.29 24.48 4.97
CA GLU A 118 1.52 25.62 5.85
C GLU A 118 0.97 26.89 5.21
N THR A 119 1.20 27.10 3.91
CA THR A 119 0.71 28.27 3.18
C THR A 119 0.44 27.90 1.73
N VAL A 120 -0.58 28.52 1.16
CA VAL A 120 -0.88 28.47 -0.28
C VAL A 120 -0.88 29.89 -0.81
N LYS A 121 -0.09 30.14 -1.86
CA LYS A 121 -0.14 31.40 -2.61
C LYS A 121 -0.73 31.13 -3.98
N TRP A 122 -1.79 31.87 -4.28
CA TRP A 122 -2.49 31.83 -5.55
C TRP A 122 -1.91 32.96 -6.41
N GLU A 123 -1.15 32.58 -7.44
CA GLU A 123 -0.46 33.49 -8.36
C GLU A 123 -1.06 33.32 -9.76
N GLN A 124 -1.02 34.37 -10.61
CA GLN A 124 -1.60 34.33 -11.97
C GLN A 124 -1.05 33.16 -12.81
N ASP A 125 0.23 32.84 -12.64
CA ASP A 125 0.95 31.80 -13.36
C ASP A 125 0.81 30.40 -12.73
N GLY A 126 0.29 30.28 -11.50
CA GLY A 126 0.21 29.00 -10.80
C GLY A 126 -0.12 29.08 -9.30
N VAL A 127 -0.14 27.92 -8.65
CA VAL A 127 -0.30 27.81 -7.19
C VAL A 127 1.05 27.44 -6.59
N ARG A 128 1.49 28.19 -5.59
CA ARG A 128 2.65 27.84 -4.77
C ARG A 128 2.19 27.28 -3.44
N VAL A 129 2.56 26.04 -3.16
CA VAL A 129 2.20 25.32 -1.93
C VAL A 129 3.45 25.17 -1.08
N VAL A 130 3.45 25.81 0.08
CA VAL A 130 4.52 25.70 1.08
C VAL A 130 4.08 24.70 2.14
N PHE A 131 4.95 23.72 2.42
CA PHE A 131 4.72 22.74 3.46
C PHE A 131 5.43 23.12 4.75
N ASN A 132 4.92 22.63 5.88
CA ASN A 132 5.55 22.75 7.21
C ASN A 132 6.99 22.21 7.33
N SER A 133 7.48 21.52 6.29
CA SER A 133 8.85 21.04 6.19
C SER A 133 9.80 22.05 5.53
N GLY A 134 9.29 23.21 5.09
CA GLY A 134 10.01 24.18 4.28
C GLY A 134 10.09 23.83 2.79
N HIS A 135 9.62 22.65 2.37
CA HIS A 135 9.53 22.30 0.96
C HIS A 135 8.43 23.11 0.28
N GLU A 136 8.65 23.40 -1.00
CA GLU A 136 7.72 24.15 -1.81
C GLU A 136 7.41 23.40 -3.10
N LEU A 137 6.14 23.39 -3.49
CA LEU A 137 5.67 22.88 -4.77
C LEU A 137 4.99 24.01 -5.54
N PHE A 138 5.46 24.25 -6.76
CA PHE A 138 4.78 25.13 -7.70
C PHE A 138 3.98 24.30 -8.71
N VAL A 139 2.68 24.60 -8.83
CA VAL A 139 1.75 23.97 -9.77
C VAL A 139 1.34 25.04 -10.79
N PRO A 140 1.91 25.02 -12.01
CA PRO A 140 1.59 25.99 -13.05
C PRO A 140 0.10 26.00 -13.44
N ALA A 141 -0.43 27.18 -13.77
CA ALA A 141 -1.84 27.38 -14.13
C ALA A 141 -2.26 26.54 -15.34
N ARG A 142 -1.39 26.41 -16.35
CA ARG A 142 -1.58 25.59 -17.56
C ARG A 142 -1.83 24.09 -17.29
N TYR A 143 -1.61 23.65 -16.06
CA TYR A 143 -1.73 22.25 -15.65
C TYR A 143 -2.95 22.00 -14.77
N ARG A 144 -3.78 23.02 -14.50
CA ARG A 144 -4.95 22.95 -13.62
C ARG A 144 -6.19 22.33 -14.26
N ASP A 145 -6.29 22.36 -15.58
CA ASP A 145 -7.38 21.71 -16.30
C ASP A 145 -7.12 20.20 -16.27
N GLY A 146 -7.91 19.49 -15.48
CA GLY A 146 -7.89 18.02 -15.42
C GLY A 146 -7.97 17.49 -16.84
N GLY A 147 -6.91 16.80 -17.28
CA GLY A 147 -6.63 16.57 -18.69
C GLY A 147 -7.84 16.13 -19.52
N ARG A 148 -8.19 16.99 -20.48
CA ARG A 148 -8.59 16.62 -21.84
C ARG A 148 -8.03 17.63 -22.81
#